data_AF-A0A517XNR8-F1
#
_entry.id   AF-A0A517XNR8-F1
#
_cell.length_a   1.000
_cell.length_b   1.000
_cell.length_c   1.000
_cell.angle_alpha   90.00
_cell.angle_beta   90.00
_cell.angle_gamma   90.00
#
_symmetry.space_group_name_H-M   'P 1'
#
loop_
_entity.id
_entity.type
_entity.pdbx_description
1 polymer ?
#
loop_
_entity_poly.entity_id
_entity_poly.type
_entity_poly.pdbx_seq_one_letter_code
_entity_poly.pdbx_strand_id
1 'polypeptide(L)' 'MENPPGASNVVHTHPHCFLSGVYHVAAEPDAGAPFFLDPRPAAVVMPPPLTAPNLWTFEKVPYPRGRAV' A
#
# COMPACT_ATOMS: atom_id res chain seq x y z
N MET A 1 -6.46 17.66 -5.14
CA MET A 1 -5.05 18.09 -5.09
C MET A 1 -4.27 17.13 -5.95
N GLU A 2 -3.56 17.65 -6.95
CA GLU A 2 -2.72 16.85 -7.85
C GLU A 2 -1.40 16.56 -7.13
N ASN A 3 -0.84 15.35 -7.29
CA ASN A 3 0.41 14.96 -6.67
C ASN A 3 1.57 15.43 -7.58
N PRO A 4 2.36 16.47 -7.21
CA PRO A 4 3.48 16.89 -8.03
C PRO A 4 4.60 15.83 -8.04
N PRO A 5 5.57 15.92 -8.97
CA PRO A 5 6.71 15.01 -9.00
C PRO A 5 7.42 14.92 -7.65
N GLY A 6 7.65 13.69 -7.18
CA GLY A 6 8.26 13.42 -5.88
C GLY A 6 7.32 13.52 -4.66
N ALA A 7 6.05 13.90 -4.85
CA ALA A 7 5.09 13.89 -3.76
C ALA A 7 4.72 12.48 -3.32
N SER A 8 4.43 12.33 -2.03
CA SER A 8 3.99 11.07 -1.45
C SER A 8 3.03 11.32 -0.30
N ASN A 9 2.20 10.32 -0.01
CA ASN A 9 1.34 10.31 1.17
C ASN A 9 2.06 9.61 2.32
N VAL A 10 1.83 10.09 3.54
CA VAL A 10 2.25 9.41 4.77
C VAL A 10 1.33 8.21 5.01
N VAL A 11 1.84 7.17 5.66
CA VAL A 11 1.03 6.04 6.12
C VAL A 11 -0.02 6.55 7.12
N HIS A 12 -1.29 6.31 6.85
CA HIS A 12 -2.39 6.78 7.69
C HIS A 12 -3.62 5.85 7.60
N THR A 13 -4.58 6.06 8.49
CA THR A 13 -5.91 5.44 8.48
C THR A 13 -6.98 6.52 8.35
N HIS A 14 -8.22 6.14 8.05
CA HIS A 14 -9.37 7.05 7.96
C HIS A 14 -10.32 6.78 9.14
N PRO A 15 -10.21 7.54 10.24
CA PRO A 15 -11.06 7.32 11.43
C PRO A 15 -12.54 7.53 11.10
N HIS A 16 -13.41 6.74 11.73
CA HIS A 16 -14.87 6.81 11.57
C HIS A 16 -15.41 6.47 10.16
N CYS A 17 -14.59 5.89 9.29
CA CYS A 17 -15.02 5.36 7.98
C CYS A 17 -15.12 3.84 8.01
N PHE A 18 -16.19 3.27 7.46
CA PHE A 18 -16.33 1.81 7.29
C PHE A 18 -15.51 1.28 6.10
N LEU A 19 -15.44 2.05 5.02
CA LEU A 19 -14.71 1.70 3.80
C LEU A 19 -14.05 2.96 3.22
N SER A 20 -12.80 2.81 2.79
CA SER A 20 -12.06 3.82 2.02
C SER A 20 -11.59 3.24 0.70
N GLY A 21 -11.41 4.11 -0.30
CA GLY A 21 -11.01 3.71 -1.65
C GLY A 21 -10.42 4.88 -2.43
N VAL A 22 -9.72 4.55 -3.51
CA VAL A 22 -9.10 5.54 -4.40
C VAL A 22 -9.45 5.19 -5.84
N TYR A 23 -9.65 6.21 -6.68
CA TYR A 23 -9.79 6.07 -8.12
C TYR A 23 -8.77 6.99 -8.79
N HIS A 24 -7.87 6.41 -9.58
CA HIS A 24 -6.85 7.17 -10.30
C HIS A 24 -7.43 7.67 -11.62
N VAL A 25 -7.51 8.99 -11.78
CA VAL A 25 -7.94 9.64 -13.04
C VAL A 25 -6.81 9.69 -14.06
N ALA A 26 -5.59 9.99 -13.59
CA ALA A 26 -4.36 9.97 -14.36
C ALA A 26 -3.20 9.58 -13.43
N ALA A 27 -2.21 8.87 -13.96
CA ALA A 27 -0.99 8.53 -13.24
C ALA A 27 0.14 8.29 -14.24
N GLU A 28 1.29 8.91 -14.00
CA GLU A 28 2.48 8.68 -14.82
C GLU A 28 2.92 7.19 -14.79
N PRO A 29 3.62 6.71 -15.83
CA PRO A 29 4.11 5.34 -15.89
C PRO A 29 4.96 4.93 -14.69
N ASP A 30 5.73 5.86 -14.14
CA ASP A 30 6.63 5.68 -13.00
C ASP A 30 5.99 6.06 -11.65
N ALA A 31 4.70 6.46 -11.63
CA ALA A 31 4.01 6.77 -10.40
C ALA A 31 3.98 5.56 -9.45
N GLY A 32 4.08 5.81 -8.14
CA GLY A 32 3.93 4.74 -7.14
C GLY A 32 2.53 4.10 -7.17
N ALA A 33 2.44 2.86 -6.69
CA ALA A 33 1.17 2.22 -6.40
C ALA A 33 0.82 2.38 -4.91
N PRO A 34 -0.48 2.44 -4.55
CA PRO A 34 -0.85 2.33 -3.15
C PRO A 34 -0.38 0.98 -2.58
N PHE A 35 -0.04 0.98 -1.30
CA PHE A 35 0.32 -0.24 -0.58
C PHE A 35 -0.44 -0.29 0.73
N PHE A 36 -0.60 -1.51 1.24
CA PHE A 36 -1.25 -1.78 2.50
C PHE A 36 -0.25 -2.41 3.46
N LEU A 37 -0.34 -2.02 4.73
CA LEU A 37 0.47 -2.60 5.79
C LEU A 37 -0.36 -3.64 6.56
N ASP A 38 0.32 -4.66 7.08
CA ASP A 38 -0.27 -5.62 8.00
C ASP A 38 -0.89 -4.86 9.18
N PRO A 39 -2.21 -5.02 9.43
CA PRO A 39 -2.89 -4.30 10.51
C PRO A 39 -2.49 -4.79 11.91
N ARG A 40 -1.56 -5.74 12.05
CA ARG A 40 -1.07 -6.31 13.31
C ARG A 40 0.36 -5.79 13.59
N PRO A 41 0.55 -4.65 14.29
CA PRO A 41 1.87 -4.07 14.50
C PRO A 41 2.84 -5.01 15.22
N ALA A 42 2.34 -5.82 16.16
CA ALA A 42 3.15 -6.78 16.91
C ALA A 42 3.70 -7.92 16.04
N ALA A 43 3.02 -8.29 14.95
CA ALA A 43 3.48 -9.34 14.03
C ALA A 43 4.75 -8.94 13.27
N VAL A 44 5.01 -7.64 13.18
CA VAL A 44 6.12 -7.04 12.43
C VAL A 44 7.38 -6.91 13.29
N VAL A 45 7.24 -6.79 14.62
CA VAL A 45 8.37 -6.59 15.53
C VAL A 45 9.23 -7.86 15.66
N MET A 46 8.59 -9.03 15.71
CA MET A 46 9.27 -10.32 15.81
C MET A 46 8.56 -11.34 14.92
N PRO A 47 8.78 -11.29 13.60
CA PRO A 47 8.15 -12.23 12.69
C PRO A 47 8.68 -13.65 12.94
N PRO A 48 7.84 -14.68 12.82
CA PRO A 48 8.30 -16.06 12.87
C PRO A 48 9.27 -16.35 11.70
N PRO A 49 10.17 -17.33 11.83
CA PRO A 49 11.05 -17.72 10.74
C PRO A 49 10.22 -18.18 9.53
N LEU A 50 10.49 -17.56 8.37
CA LEU A 50 9.83 -17.86 7.11
C LEU A 50 10.73 -18.75 6.25
N THR A 51 10.18 -19.81 5.68
CA THR A 51 10.89 -20.61 4.67
C THR A 51 11.04 -19.85 3.36
N ALA A 52 10.00 -19.12 2.96
CA ALA A 52 9.98 -18.22 1.81
C ALA A 52 8.88 -17.16 1.98
N PRO A 53 9.08 -15.93 1.51
CA PRO A 53 8.06 -14.90 1.55
C PRO A 53 6.96 -15.13 0.51
N ASN A 54 5.72 -14.78 0.86
CA ASN A 54 4.55 -14.78 -0.02
C ASN A 54 3.58 -13.65 0.36
N LEU A 55 2.48 -13.48 -0.39
CA LEU A 55 1.50 -12.41 -0.19
C LEU A 55 0.94 -12.31 1.24
N TRP A 56 0.92 -13.41 1.99
CA TRP A 56 0.38 -13.49 3.35
C TRP A 56 1.41 -13.25 4.45
N THR A 57 2.70 -13.26 4.09
CA THR A 57 3.81 -13.09 5.05
C THR A 57 4.46 -11.73 4.94
N PHE A 58 4.10 -10.93 3.93
CA PHE A 58 4.64 -9.58 3.78
C PHE A 58 3.95 -8.61 4.74
N GLU A 59 4.76 -7.81 5.44
CA GLU A 59 4.28 -6.64 6.17
C GLU A 59 3.63 -5.63 5.22
N LYS A 60 4.22 -5.40 4.04
CA LYS A 60 3.78 -4.43 3.06
C LYS A 60 3.37 -5.13 1.78
N VAL A 61 2.09 -5.00 1.41
CA VAL A 61 1.54 -5.57 0.19
C VAL A 61 1.26 -4.42 -0.80
N PRO A 62 2.02 -4.29 -1.91
CA PRO A 62 1.72 -3.31 -2.94
C PRO A 62 0.49 -3.76 -3.73
N TYR A 63 -0.39 -2.82 -4.07
CA TYR A 63 -1.47 -3.08 -5.01
C TYR A 63 -0.89 -3.13 -6.42
N PRO A 64 -1.03 -4.25 -7.17
CA PRO A 64 -0.53 -4.31 -8.53
C PRO A 64 -1.35 -3.38 -9.42
N ARG A 65 -0.72 -2.32 -9.97
CA ARG A 65 -1.34 -1.58 -11.07
C ARG A 65 -1.28 -2.48 -12.31
N GLY A 66 -2.44 -2.93 -12.78
CA GLY A 66 -2.55 -3.48 -14.13
C GLY A 66 -2.03 -2.45 -15.14
N ARG A 67 -1.45 -2.91 -16.25
CA ARG A 67 -0.96 -2.06 -17.34
C ARG A 67 -2.06 -1.04 -17.70
N ALA A 68 -1.71 0.24 -17.68
CA ALA A 68 -2.59 1.30 -18.17
C ALA A 68 -3.09 0.89 -19.56
N VAL A 69 -4.41 0.77 -19.71
CA VAL A 69 -5.06 0.66 -21.01
C VAL A 69 -4.99 1.98 -21.74
#